data_AF-A0A4W5KSN9-F1
#
_entry.id   AF-A0A4W5KSN9-F1
#
_cell.length_a   1.000
_cell.length_b   1.000
_cell.length_c   1.000
_cell.angle_alpha   90.00
_cell.angle_beta   90.00
_cell.angle_gamma   90.00
#
_symmetry.space_group_name_H-M   'P 1'
#
loop_
_entity.id
_entity.type
_entity.pdbx_description
1 polymer ?
#
loop_
_entity_poly.entity_id
_entity_poly.type
_entity_poly.pdbx_seq_one_letter_code
_entity_poly.pdbx_strand_id
1 'polypeptide(L)'
;VLCLLSSPPPLSLSLPALFSHSITTKLERALEKVAPLLREIFVDFAPFLSRTLLGSHGQELLIEGLVCMKSSTSVVELVMLLCSQEWQNSIQKNAGLAFIELINE
;
A
#
# COMPACT_ATOMS: atom_id res chain seq x y z
N VAL A 1 28.72 50.40 23.23
CA VAL A 1 27.37 50.97 23.00
C VAL A 1 26.89 50.46 21.65
N LEU A 2 26.29 49.29 21.48
CA LEU A 2 25.64 48.36 22.40
C LEU A 2 26.31 46.98 22.20
N CYS A 3 27.02 46.45 23.20
CA CYS A 3 26.47 45.41 24.07
C CYS A 3 25.79 44.27 23.31
N LEU A 4 26.46 43.12 23.26
CA LEU A 4 26.02 41.92 24.00
C LEU A 4 24.58 41.41 23.80
N LEU A 5 23.89 41.78 22.74
CA LEU A 5 22.65 41.14 22.30
C LEU A 5 22.71 41.11 20.77
N SER A 6 22.87 39.99 20.09
CA SER A 6 22.11 38.78 20.29
C SER A 6 22.84 37.67 19.55
N SER A 7 23.52 36.79 20.28
CA SER A 7 23.82 35.45 19.78
C SER A 7 22.52 34.65 19.81
N PRO A 8 21.96 34.20 18.66
CA PRO A 8 21.13 33.01 18.67
C PRO A 8 22.07 31.79 18.74
N PRO A 9 21.62 30.70 19.40
CA PRO A 9 22.46 29.57 19.77
C PRO A 9 22.97 28.82 18.54
N PRO A 10 23.98 27.94 18.69
CA PRO A 10 24.21 26.91 17.69
C PRO A 10 22.88 26.17 17.52
N LEU A 11 22.27 26.27 16.34
CA LEU A 11 21.10 25.48 16.00
C LEU A 11 21.58 24.04 15.79
N SER A 12 21.99 23.40 16.87
CA SER A 12 21.79 21.98 17.10
C SER A 12 20.28 21.74 17.25
N LEU A 13 19.51 22.06 16.20
CA LEU A 13 18.26 21.35 16.02
C LEU A 13 18.66 19.97 15.55
N SER A 14 18.44 19.00 16.42
CA SER A 14 18.12 17.63 16.07
C SER A 14 16.97 17.65 15.04
N LEU A 15 17.32 17.87 13.78
CA LEU A 15 16.43 17.86 12.63
C LEU A 15 15.69 16.53 12.37
N PRO A 16 16.01 15.34 12.96
CA PRO A 16 15.19 14.15 12.69
C PRO A 16 13.96 14.02 13.58
N ALA A 17 13.75 14.85 14.61
CA ALA A 17 12.68 14.63 15.60
C ALA A 17 11.37 15.39 15.36
N LEU A 18 11.36 16.40 14.47
CA LEU A 18 10.23 17.35 14.34
C LEU A 18 9.49 17.30 12.98
N PHE A 19 9.98 16.53 12.01
CA PHE A 19 9.22 16.28 10.80
C PHE A 19 8.15 15.23 11.14
N SER A 20 6.93 15.72 11.38
CA SER A 20 5.70 15.16 10.82
C SER A 20 5.73 13.64 10.63
N HIS A 21 4.98 12.88 11.43
CA HIS A 21 4.69 11.48 11.13
C HIS A 21 4.18 11.37 9.68
N SER A 22 5.09 11.05 8.76
CA SER A 22 4.82 11.16 7.33
C SER A 22 3.72 10.15 6.99
N ILE A 23 2.88 10.47 6.02
CA ILE A 23 1.84 9.54 5.55
C ILE A 23 2.43 8.17 5.22
N THR A 24 3.64 8.16 4.66
CA THR A 24 4.45 6.97 4.40
C THR A 24 4.69 6.17 5.68
N THR A 25 5.20 6.80 6.74
CA THR A 25 5.45 6.14 8.04
C THR A 25 4.16 5.60 8.67
N LYS A 26 3.03 6.30 8.50
CA LYS A 26 1.72 5.83 8.99
C LYS A 26 1.23 4.61 8.19
N LEU A 27 1.37 4.62 6.87
CA LEU A 27 1.02 3.50 5.99
C LEU A 27 1.87 2.28 6.29
N GLU A 28 3.19 2.45 6.38
CA GLU A 28 4.13 1.38 6.73
C GLU A 28 3.74 0.73 8.04
N ARG A 29 3.53 1.51 9.10
CA ARG A 29 3.14 0.98 10.41
C ARG A 29 1.76 0.29 10.40
N ALA A 30 0.81 0.78 9.61
CA ALA A 30 -0.53 0.20 9.54
C ALA A 30 -0.55 -1.13 8.76
N LEU A 31 0.28 -1.25 7.73
CA LEU A 31 0.24 -2.37 6.79
C LEU A 31 1.45 -3.32 6.91
N GLU A 32 2.42 -3.05 7.79
CA GLU A 32 3.62 -3.89 8.00
C GLU A 32 3.28 -5.39 8.13
N LYS A 33 2.22 -5.72 8.87
CA LYS A 33 1.76 -7.10 9.06
C LYS A 33 0.78 -7.57 7.98
N VAL A 34 0.07 -6.64 7.36
CA VAL A 34 -0.97 -6.94 6.35
C VAL A 34 -0.33 -7.23 4.99
N ALA A 35 0.74 -6.53 4.64
CA ALA A 35 1.47 -6.70 3.39
C ALA A 35 2.02 -8.13 3.18
N PRO A 36 2.71 -8.78 4.14
CA PRO A 36 3.15 -10.17 3.98
C PRO A 36 1.96 -11.14 3.91
N LEU A 37 0.95 -10.97 4.77
CA LEU A 37 -0.25 -11.81 4.74
C LEU A 37 -1.00 -11.73 3.41
N LEU A 38 -1.13 -10.53 2.84
CA LEU A 38 -1.77 -10.33 1.55
C LEU A 38 -1.01 -11.04 0.42
N ARG A 39 0.33 -11.05 0.49
CA ARG A 39 1.17 -11.78 -0.48
C ARG A 39 0.97 -13.28 -0.34
N GLU A 40 0.88 -13.80 0.89
CA GLU A 40 0.56 -15.21 1.14
C GLU A 40 -0.80 -15.57 0.53
N ILE A 41 -1.85 -14.78 0.78
CA ILE A 41 -3.18 -14.97 0.18
C ILE A 41 -3.10 -14.99 -1.35
N PHE A 42 -2.39 -14.03 -1.96
CA PHE A 42 -2.25 -13.98 -3.41
C PHE A 42 -1.51 -15.18 -4.00
N VAL A 43 -0.54 -15.74 -3.27
CA VAL A 43 0.18 -16.95 -3.70
C VAL A 43 -0.68 -18.20 -3.52
N ASP A 44 -1.28 -18.37 -2.35
CA ASP A 44 -2.08 -19.57 -2.01
C ASP A 44 -3.32 -19.69 -2.90
N PHE A 45 -3.97 -18.56 -3.19
CA PHE A 45 -5.17 -18.51 -4.03
C PHE A 45 -4.89 -18.12 -5.47
N ALA A 46 -3.62 -18.12 -5.91
CA ALA A 46 -3.23 -17.71 -7.26
C ALA A 46 -4.05 -18.37 -8.38
N PRO A 47 -4.31 -19.71 -8.36
CA PRO A 47 -5.08 -20.35 -9.42
C PRO A 47 -6.48 -19.75 -9.57
N PHE A 48 -7.15 -19.40 -8.47
CA PHE A 48 -8.47 -18.79 -8.50
C PHE A 48 -8.39 -17.31 -8.85
N LEU A 49 -7.55 -16.56 -8.15
CA LEU A 49 -7.46 -15.11 -8.27
C LEU A 49 -6.98 -14.66 -9.65
N SER A 50 -6.12 -15.41 -10.34
CA SER A 50 -5.73 -15.10 -11.73
C SER A 50 -6.90 -15.07 -12.70
N ARG A 51 -7.94 -15.87 -12.47
CA ARG A 51 -9.16 -15.91 -13.31
C ARG A 51 -10.20 -14.88 -12.88
N THR A 52 -10.14 -14.43 -11.63
CA THR A 52 -11.12 -13.52 -11.02
C THR A 52 -10.67 -12.07 -11.16
N LEU A 53 -9.41 -11.78 -10.86
CA LEU A 53 -8.81 -10.44 -10.89
C LEU A 53 -8.33 -10.09 -12.29
N LEU A 54 -9.30 -9.90 -13.18
CA LEU A 54 -9.07 -9.51 -14.57
C LEU A 54 -9.20 -7.99 -14.73
N GLY A 55 -8.35 -7.44 -15.58
CA GLY A 55 -8.42 -6.05 -16.02
C GLY A 55 -9.53 -5.83 -17.04
N SER A 56 -9.69 -4.58 -17.47
CA SER A 56 -10.72 -4.14 -18.40
C SER A 56 -10.70 -4.87 -19.76
N HIS A 57 -9.55 -5.41 -20.15
CA HIS A 57 -9.36 -6.15 -21.40
C HIS A 57 -9.21 -7.66 -21.19
N GLY A 58 -9.48 -8.16 -19.99
CA GLY A 58 -9.37 -9.59 -19.64
C GLY A 58 -7.95 -10.06 -19.35
N GLN A 59 -6.99 -9.16 -19.20
CA GLN A 59 -5.63 -9.49 -18.77
C GLN A 59 -5.57 -9.80 -17.26
N GLU A 60 -4.70 -10.73 -16.87
CA GLU A 60 -4.54 -11.12 -15.47
C GLU A 60 -3.78 -10.04 -14.69
N LEU A 61 -4.44 -9.40 -13.71
CA LEU A 61 -3.79 -8.38 -12.89
C LEU A 61 -2.84 -9.00 -11.85
N LEU A 62 -3.15 -10.22 -11.40
CA LEU A 62 -2.43 -10.87 -10.30
C LEU A 62 -0.96 -11.13 -10.62
N ILE A 63 -0.64 -11.55 -11.84
CA ILE A 63 0.74 -11.86 -12.26
C ILE A 63 1.60 -10.59 -12.20
N GLU A 64 1.13 -9.49 -12.80
CA GLU A 64 1.82 -8.21 -12.76
C GLU A 64 1.97 -7.69 -11.32
N GLY A 65 0.91 -7.84 -10.52
CA GLY A 65 0.93 -7.47 -9.12
C GLY A 65 1.98 -8.23 -8.33
N LEU A 66 2.02 -9.56 -8.44
CA LEU A 66 2.97 -10.42 -7.73
C LEU A 66 4.42 -10.12 -8.12
N VAL A 67 4.69 -9.81 -9.40
CA VAL A 67 6.03 -9.40 -9.86
C VAL A 67 6.45 -8.07 -9.22
N CYS A 68 5.59 -7.05 -9.27
CA CYS A 68 5.82 -5.76 -8.62
C CYS A 68 6.03 -5.89 -7.11
N MET A 69 5.22 -6.72 -6.46
CA MET A 69 5.36 -6.99 -5.04
C MET A 69 6.70 -7.67 -4.73
N LYS A 70 7.11 -8.68 -5.49
CA LYS A 70 8.34 -9.43 -5.20
C LYS A 70 9.62 -8.59 -5.36
N SER A 71 9.62 -7.62 -6.27
CA SER A 71 10.73 -6.66 -6.43
C SER A 71 10.77 -5.58 -5.36
N SER A 72 9.63 -5.34 -4.70
CA SER A 72 9.42 -4.15 -3.89
C SER A 72 9.06 -4.50 -2.45
N THR A 73 9.96 -4.18 -1.53
CA THR A 73 9.71 -4.30 -0.07
C THR A 73 8.84 -3.16 0.47
N SER A 74 8.53 -2.17 -0.36
CA SER A 74 7.80 -0.97 0.04
C SER A 74 6.29 -1.20 0.13
N VAL A 75 5.73 -0.93 1.30
CA VAL A 75 4.28 -0.86 1.53
C VAL A 75 3.61 0.19 0.63
N VAL A 76 4.33 1.27 0.29
CA VAL A 76 3.80 2.34 -0.55
C VAL A 76 3.46 1.83 -1.94
N GLU A 77 4.33 1.01 -2.53
CA GLU A 77 4.10 0.46 -3.87
C GLU A 77 2.94 -0.52 -3.88
N LEU A 78 2.78 -1.31 -2.82
CA LEU A 78 1.61 -2.17 -2.64
C LEU A 78 0.32 -1.33 -2.60
N VAL A 79 0.30 -0.23 -1.85
CA VAL A 79 -0.85 0.67 -1.78
C VAL A 79 -1.12 1.30 -3.14
N MET A 80 -0.09 1.76 -3.86
CA MET A 80 -0.24 2.30 -5.21
C MET A 80 -0.80 1.27 -6.20
N LEU A 81 -0.34 0.03 -6.15
CA LEU A 81 -0.83 -1.08 -6.98
C LEU A 81 -2.31 -1.33 -6.72
N LEU A 82 -2.69 -1.57 -5.45
CA LEU A 82 -4.09 -1.86 -5.07
C LEU A 82 -5.03 -0.69 -5.37
N CYS A 83 -4.53 0.54 -5.29
CA CYS A 83 -5.26 1.74 -5.61
C CYS A 83 -5.23 2.10 -7.11
N SER A 84 -4.56 1.32 -7.96
CA SER A 84 -4.62 1.55 -9.41
C SER A 84 -6.04 1.29 -9.93
N GLN A 85 -6.40 1.98 -11.02
CA GLN A 85 -7.76 1.94 -11.58
C GLN A 85 -8.21 0.51 -11.91
N GLU A 86 -7.34 -0.28 -12.55
CA GLU A 86 -7.65 -1.65 -12.95
C GLU A 86 -7.88 -2.55 -11.73
N TRP A 87 -7.02 -2.45 -10.71
CA TRP A 87 -7.16 -3.23 -9.48
C TRP A 87 -8.41 -2.88 -8.69
N GLN A 88 -8.70 -1.58 -8.51
CA GLN A 88 -9.92 -1.15 -7.81
C GLN A 88 -11.18 -1.62 -8.53
N ASN A 89 -11.25 -1.47 -9.86
CA ASN A 89 -12.40 -1.90 -10.64
C ASN A 89 -12.63 -3.41 -10.53
N SER A 90 -11.56 -4.20 -10.64
CA SER A 90 -11.65 -5.65 -10.57
C SER A 90 -12.04 -6.15 -9.17
N ILE A 91 -11.41 -5.62 -8.12
CA ILE A 91 -11.74 -5.99 -6.73
C ILE A 91 -13.17 -5.60 -6.40
N GLN A 92 -13.61 -4.37 -6.71
CA GLN A 92 -14.96 -3.92 -6.38
C GLN A 92 -16.03 -4.74 -7.11
N LYS A 93 -15.82 -5.05 -8.38
CA LYS A 93 -16.72 -5.92 -9.16
C LYS A 93 -16.87 -7.30 -8.52
N ASN A 94 -15.75 -7.94 -8.19
CA ASN A 94 -15.76 -9.32 -7.68
C ASN A 94 -16.18 -9.40 -6.21
N ALA A 95 -15.80 -8.44 -5.37
CA ALA A 95 -16.20 -8.38 -3.97
C ALA A 95 -17.71 -8.16 -3.82
N GLY A 96 -18.30 -7.31 -4.67
CA GLY A 96 -19.75 -7.10 -4.69
C GLY A 96 -20.51 -8.38 -5.03
N LEU A 97 -20.04 -9.13 -6.04
CA LEU A 97 -20.64 -10.41 -6.43
C LEU A 97 -20.51 -11.46 -5.32
N ALA A 98 -19.31 -11.65 -4.78
CA ALA A 98 -19.06 -12.61 -3.71
C ALA A 98 -19.87 -12.31 -2.44
N PHE A 99 -20.05 -11.03 -2.10
CA PHE A 99 -20.87 -10.63 -0.96
C PHE A 99 -22.36 -10.96 -1.17
N ILE A 100 -22.87 -10.75 -2.38
CA ILE A 100 -24.25 -11.12 -2.73
C ILE A 100 -24.43 -12.64 -2.65
N GLU A 101 -23.48 -13.43 -3.17
CA GLU A 101 -23.52 -14.90 -3.09
C GLU A 101 -23.55 -15.37 -1.62
N LEU A 102 -22.68 -14.81 -0.77
CA LEU A 102 -22.59 -15.15 0.65
C LEU A 102 -23.90 -14.88 1.42
N ILE A 103 -24.62 -13.81 1.10
CA ILE A 103 -25.90 -13.49 1.77
C ILE A 103 -27.02 -14.46 1.35
N ASN A 104 -26.92 -15.02 0.14
CA ASN A 104 -27.94 -15.89 -0.42
C ASN A 104 -27.76 -17.38 -0.06
N GLU A 105 -26.68 -17.75 0.63
CA GLU A 105 -26.50 -19.07 1.26
C GLU A 105 -27.33 -19.23 2.55
#